data_AF-A0A498CWP0-F1
#
_entry.id   AF-A0A498CWP0-F1
#
_cell.length_a   1.000
_cell.length_b   1.000
_cell.length_c   1.000
_cell.angle_alpha   90.00
_cell.angle_beta   90.00
_cell.angle_gamma   90.00
#
_symmetry.space_group_name_H-M   'P 1'
#
loop_
_entity.id
_entity.type
_entity.pdbx_description
1 polymer ?
#
loop_
_entity_poly.entity_id
_entity_poly.type
_entity_poly.pdbx_seq_one_letter_code
_entity_poly.pdbx_strand_id
1 'polypeptide(L)'
;MMTEVHAYQQATKCYAQLKQIQSAKGIGPNAKGRPQISQWQTISSTPDYWNDRWPKFSGTVWYKLTWQFHCDEKQNQPMMLSVSFINMAGQVYINDHFLWQNKSLEEPLSRNLNIPRRWMLPVGILKPGENTVYIRVEGVSELNPGIGFVHLGDYESVMAKHEHYWLEMRDLLTYTLCLEVALGLIAAFVWLFRRKESAFGYYALATLLWVLYIGMKLITEPLFALKTLDFARIQSLIF
;
A
#
# COMPACT_ATOMS: atom_id res chain seq x y z
N MET A 1 -3.13 28.34 -39.44
CA MET A 1 -4.32 27.56 -39.07
C MET A 1 -3.94 26.63 -37.93
N MET A 2 -4.14 27.07 -36.69
CA MET A 2 -4.08 26.20 -35.51
C MET A 2 -5.52 26.05 -35.03
N THR A 3 -6.11 24.89 -35.27
CA THR A 3 -7.40 24.53 -34.69
C THR A 3 -7.17 24.23 -33.21
N GLU A 4 -7.45 25.21 -32.36
CA GLU A 4 -7.65 24.98 -30.93
C GLU A 4 -8.93 24.15 -30.75
N VAL A 5 -8.74 22.88 -30.42
CA VAL A 5 -9.84 22.01 -30.01
C VAL A 5 -10.12 22.29 -28.55
N HIS A 6 -11.00 23.24 -28.28
CA HIS A 6 -11.62 23.37 -26.97
C HIS A 6 -12.62 22.23 -26.79
N ALA A 7 -12.17 21.12 -26.19
CA ALA A 7 -13.07 20.09 -25.71
C ALA A 7 -13.83 20.65 -24.49
N TYR A 8 -15.06 21.11 -24.71
CA TYR A 8 -16.03 21.30 -23.64
C TYR A 8 -16.32 19.93 -23.01
N GLN A 9 -15.69 19.61 -21.88
CA GLN A 9 -16.12 18.50 -21.03
C GLN A 9 -17.41 18.93 -20.33
N GLN A 10 -18.56 18.53 -20.88
CA GLN A 10 -19.75 18.36 -20.05
C GLN A 10 -19.36 17.41 -18.90
N ALA A 11 -19.67 17.80 -17.67
CA ALA A 11 -19.41 17.00 -16.49
C ALA A 11 -20.35 15.78 -16.47
N THR A 12 -20.03 14.77 -17.27
CA THR A 12 -20.69 13.47 -17.23
C THR A 12 -20.41 12.83 -15.87
N LYS A 13 -21.45 12.67 -15.04
CA LYS A 13 -21.32 12.12 -13.70
C LYS A 13 -21.30 10.59 -13.76
N CYS A 14 -20.14 10.01 -14.04
CA CYS A 14 -19.93 8.62 -13.65
C CYS A 14 -19.79 8.58 -12.12
N TYR A 15 -20.53 7.69 -11.45
CA TYR A 15 -20.37 7.45 -10.01
C TYR A 15 -19.98 6.01 -9.73
N ALA A 16 -19.18 5.85 -8.69
CA ALA A 16 -18.78 4.56 -8.20
C ALA A 16 -19.15 4.43 -6.72
N GLN A 17 -19.84 3.34 -6.37
CA GLN A 17 -20.24 3.06 -5.01
C GLN A 17 -19.74 1.70 -4.57
N LEU A 18 -18.78 1.69 -3.66
CA LEU A 18 -18.34 0.48 -2.99
C LEU A 18 -19.52 -0.08 -2.16
N LYS A 19 -19.91 -1.32 -2.43
CA LYS A 19 -21.04 -1.98 -1.76
C LYS A 19 -20.58 -2.88 -0.64
N GLN A 20 -19.52 -3.65 -0.89
CA GLN A 20 -19.08 -4.67 0.05
C GLN A 20 -17.61 -4.96 -0.12
N ILE A 21 -16.93 -5.19 1.01
CA ILE A 21 -15.60 -5.80 1.04
C ILE A 21 -15.73 -7.14 1.77
N GLN A 22 -15.16 -8.18 1.18
CA GLN A 22 -15.08 -9.50 1.78
C GLN A 22 -13.63 -9.97 1.79
N SER A 23 -13.29 -10.87 2.70
CA SER A 23 -12.01 -11.59 2.69
C SER A 23 -12.20 -13.08 2.88
N ALA A 24 -11.25 -13.85 2.36
CA ALA A 24 -11.17 -15.28 2.55
C ALA A 24 -9.73 -15.76 2.38
N LYS A 25 -9.36 -16.81 3.10
CA LYS A 25 -8.08 -17.49 2.91
C LYS A 25 -8.02 -18.09 1.50
N GLY A 26 -6.85 -18.03 0.87
CA GLY A 26 -6.65 -18.67 -0.43
C GLY A 26 -6.71 -20.19 -0.34
N ILE A 27 -7.03 -20.84 -1.46
CA ILE A 27 -7.24 -22.30 -1.55
C ILE A 27 -6.38 -22.92 -2.66
N GLY A 28 -6.43 -24.24 -2.80
CA GLY A 28 -5.74 -24.96 -3.88
C GLY A 28 -4.21 -25.07 -3.66
N PRO A 29 -3.44 -25.35 -4.73
CA PRO A 29 -1.99 -25.51 -4.64
C PRO A 29 -1.34 -24.26 -4.05
N ASN A 30 -0.47 -24.46 -3.05
CA ASN A 30 0.20 -23.41 -2.29
C ASN A 30 -0.76 -22.40 -1.62
N ALA A 31 -2.05 -22.73 -1.48
CA ALA A 31 -3.10 -21.86 -0.97
C ALA A 31 -3.25 -20.51 -1.71
N LYS A 32 -2.86 -20.43 -2.99
CA LYS A 32 -2.87 -19.16 -3.76
C LYS A 32 -4.12 -18.94 -4.61
N GLY A 33 -4.94 -19.97 -4.81
CA GLY A 33 -6.15 -19.94 -5.61
C GLY A 33 -7.27 -19.11 -4.97
N ARG A 34 -8.18 -18.60 -5.81
CA ARG A 34 -9.34 -17.83 -5.33
C ARG A 34 -10.32 -18.74 -4.57
N PRO A 35 -10.83 -18.30 -3.41
CA PRO A 35 -11.76 -19.07 -2.61
C PRO A 35 -13.14 -19.21 -3.26
N GLN A 36 -13.86 -20.26 -2.88
CA GLN A 36 -15.24 -20.49 -3.28
C GLN A 36 -16.17 -19.44 -2.66
N ILE A 37 -17.35 -19.24 -3.29
CA ILE A 37 -18.32 -18.20 -2.90
C ILE A 37 -18.71 -18.29 -1.41
N SER A 38 -18.86 -19.49 -0.87
CA SER A 38 -19.26 -19.73 0.53
C SER A 38 -18.18 -19.38 1.58
N GLN A 39 -16.92 -19.20 1.16
CA GLN A 39 -15.80 -18.98 2.07
C GLN A 39 -15.56 -17.49 2.36
N TRP A 40 -16.20 -16.60 1.61
CA TRP A 40 -16.05 -15.16 1.74
C TRP A 40 -16.77 -14.62 2.97
N GLN A 41 -16.00 -13.93 3.83
CA GLN A 41 -16.52 -13.27 5.03
C GLN A 41 -16.49 -11.76 4.83
N THR A 42 -17.61 -11.09 5.09
CA THR A 42 -17.70 -9.63 5.02
C THR A 42 -16.78 -8.99 6.06
N ILE A 43 -16.07 -7.93 5.66
CA ILE A 43 -15.27 -7.11 6.55
C ILE A 43 -16.05 -5.83 6.87
N SER A 44 -16.10 -5.46 8.15
CA SER A 44 -16.91 -4.34 8.64
C SER A 44 -16.33 -2.97 8.27
N SER A 45 -15.00 -2.83 8.16
CA SER A 45 -14.33 -1.56 7.85
C SER A 45 -12.95 -1.77 7.26
N THR A 46 -12.41 -0.72 6.62
CA THR A 46 -10.98 -0.60 6.30
C THR A 46 -10.36 0.53 7.12
N PRO A 47 -9.06 0.46 7.49
CA PRO A 47 -8.10 -0.59 7.19
C PRO A 47 -8.48 -1.92 7.86
N ASP A 48 -8.03 -3.00 7.24
CA ASP A 48 -8.26 -4.35 7.69
C ASP A 48 -6.94 -5.04 8.02
N TYR A 49 -6.85 -5.60 9.22
CA TYR A 49 -5.76 -6.46 9.64
C TYR A 49 -6.33 -7.86 9.88
N TRP A 50 -5.92 -8.84 9.07
CA TRP A 50 -6.58 -10.14 9.14
C TRP A 50 -6.27 -10.91 10.43
N ASN A 51 -5.26 -10.49 11.19
CA ASN A 51 -4.92 -11.08 12.49
C ASN A 51 -6.09 -10.99 13.48
N ASP A 52 -6.95 -9.97 13.35
CA ASP A 52 -8.13 -9.81 14.18
C ASP A 52 -9.14 -10.94 13.96
N ARG A 53 -9.21 -11.46 12.73
CA ARG A 53 -10.07 -12.59 12.36
C ARG A 53 -9.37 -13.94 12.46
N TRP A 54 -8.10 -13.99 12.07
CA TRP A 54 -7.29 -15.19 11.99
C TRP A 54 -5.94 -14.99 12.68
N PRO A 55 -5.89 -15.07 14.03
CA PRO A 55 -4.65 -14.93 14.78
C PRO A 55 -3.60 -15.94 14.32
N LYS A 56 -2.33 -15.50 14.23
CA LYS A 56 -1.17 -16.32 13.83
C LYS A 56 -1.25 -16.90 12.41
N PHE A 57 -2.15 -16.39 11.56
CA PHE A 57 -2.26 -16.86 10.18
C PHE A 57 -1.27 -16.13 9.26
N SER A 58 -0.34 -16.91 8.71
CA SER A 58 0.58 -16.51 7.65
C SER A 58 0.24 -17.27 6.37
N GLY A 59 0.22 -16.59 5.23
CA GLY A 59 -0.13 -17.15 3.94
C GLY A 59 -0.90 -16.15 3.08
N THR A 60 -1.76 -16.69 2.23
CA THR A 60 -2.51 -15.91 1.25
C THR A 60 -3.92 -15.59 1.75
N VAL A 61 -4.30 -14.33 1.66
CA VAL A 61 -5.70 -13.88 1.81
C VAL A 61 -6.13 -13.14 0.55
N TRP A 62 -7.32 -13.47 0.08
CA TRP A 62 -7.98 -12.72 -0.98
C TRP A 62 -8.99 -11.75 -0.37
N TYR A 63 -9.02 -10.55 -0.92
CA TYR A 63 -10.05 -9.54 -0.71
C TYR A 63 -10.88 -9.40 -1.98
N LYS A 64 -12.19 -9.32 -1.83
CA LYS A 64 -13.16 -9.06 -2.91
C LYS A 64 -13.89 -7.78 -2.60
N LEU A 65 -13.75 -6.80 -3.49
CA LEU A 65 -14.40 -5.51 -3.39
C LEU A 65 -15.47 -5.45 -4.48
N THR A 66 -16.73 -5.53 -4.07
CA THR A 66 -17.88 -5.42 -4.97
C THR A 66 -18.37 -3.99 -4.98
N TRP A 67 -18.50 -3.40 -6.16
CA TRP A 67 -18.89 -2.00 -6.32
C TRP A 67 -19.83 -1.82 -7.51
N GLN A 68 -20.67 -0.79 -7.43
CA GLN A 68 -21.58 -0.40 -8.51
C GLN A 68 -20.98 0.75 -9.29
N PHE A 69 -20.98 0.60 -10.61
CA PHE A 69 -20.55 1.60 -11.58
C PHE A 69 -21.77 2.05 -12.39
N HIS A 70 -22.01 3.35 -12.40
CA HIS A 70 -23.06 3.94 -13.21
C HIS A 70 -22.51 5.16 -13.93
N CYS A 71 -22.91 5.33 -15.19
CA CYS A 71 -22.56 6.50 -15.96
C CYS A 71 -23.66 6.78 -16.98
N ASP A 72 -24.09 8.04 -17.04
CA ASP A 72 -25.25 8.46 -17.83
C ASP A 72 -24.98 8.56 -19.35
N GLU A 73 -23.71 8.64 -19.78
CA GLU A 73 -23.33 8.77 -21.19
C GLU A 73 -22.28 7.73 -21.65
N LYS A 74 -22.06 7.65 -22.96
CA LYS A 74 -21.06 6.76 -23.58
C LYS A 74 -19.65 7.09 -23.07
N GLN A 75 -19.23 6.30 -22.08
CA GLN A 75 -17.88 6.02 -21.58
C GLN A 75 -16.73 6.79 -22.27
N ASN A 76 -16.13 7.75 -21.55
CA ASN A 76 -14.76 8.21 -21.84
C ASN A 76 -13.95 8.61 -20.59
N GLN A 77 -14.54 8.53 -19.38
CA GLN A 77 -13.87 8.92 -18.13
C GLN A 77 -13.37 7.66 -17.39
N PRO A 78 -12.05 7.49 -17.19
CA PRO A 78 -11.53 6.39 -16.38
C PRO A 78 -11.86 6.58 -14.90
N MET A 79 -12.18 5.48 -14.21
CA MET A 79 -12.28 5.46 -12.75
C MET A 79 -10.91 5.20 -12.13
N MET A 80 -10.71 5.58 -10.88
CA MET A 80 -9.50 5.28 -10.12
C MET A 80 -9.84 4.38 -8.93
N LEU A 81 -8.96 3.42 -8.67
CA LEU A 81 -8.87 2.68 -7.41
C LEU A 81 -7.63 3.15 -6.65
N SER A 82 -7.78 3.48 -5.38
CA SER A 82 -6.66 3.75 -4.46
C SER A 82 -6.78 2.86 -3.23
N VAL A 83 -5.66 2.30 -2.80
CA VAL A 83 -5.54 1.50 -1.59
C VAL A 83 -4.37 2.08 -0.78
N SER A 84 -4.63 2.53 0.45
CA SER A 84 -3.63 3.26 1.23
C SER A 84 -2.39 2.42 1.57
N PHE A 85 -2.54 1.11 1.70
CA PHE A 85 -1.44 0.16 1.73
C PHE A 85 -1.91 -1.25 1.38
N ILE A 86 -0.99 -2.08 0.89
CA ILE A 86 -1.12 -3.54 0.92
C ILE A 86 0.03 -4.00 1.81
N ASN A 87 -0.29 -4.47 3.02
CA ASN A 87 0.77 -4.79 3.96
C ASN A 87 1.43 -6.10 3.52
N MET A 88 2.74 -6.01 3.27
CA MET A 88 3.60 -6.98 2.59
C MET A 88 3.47 -6.95 1.07
N ALA A 89 3.05 -8.05 0.44
CA ALA A 89 3.06 -8.19 -1.00
C ALA A 89 1.67 -8.57 -1.52
N GLY A 90 1.29 -8.06 -2.68
CA GLY A 90 0.00 -8.39 -3.26
C GLY A 90 -0.10 -8.23 -4.75
N GLN A 91 -1.27 -8.63 -5.24
CA GLN A 91 -1.64 -8.67 -6.64
C GLN A 91 -3.10 -8.25 -6.78
N VAL A 92 -3.39 -7.43 -7.78
CA VAL A 92 -4.69 -6.79 -7.98
C VAL A 92 -5.26 -7.19 -9.34
N TYR A 93 -6.55 -7.45 -9.35
CA TYR A 93 -7.35 -7.76 -10.54
C TYR A 93 -8.63 -6.93 -10.55
N ILE A 94 -9.12 -6.60 -11.74
CA ILE A 94 -10.44 -5.98 -11.97
C ILE A 94 -11.21 -6.87 -12.94
N ASN A 95 -12.40 -7.32 -12.54
CA ASN A 95 -13.27 -8.20 -13.34
C ASN A 95 -12.50 -9.39 -13.94
N ASP A 96 -11.66 -10.03 -13.12
CA ASP A 96 -10.78 -11.16 -13.48
C ASP A 96 -9.59 -10.83 -14.38
N HIS A 97 -9.46 -9.58 -14.85
CA HIS A 97 -8.28 -9.11 -15.58
C HIS A 97 -7.18 -8.66 -14.62
N PHE A 98 -5.95 -9.04 -14.91
CA PHE A 98 -4.77 -8.63 -14.14
C PHE A 98 -4.55 -7.11 -14.28
N LEU A 99 -4.33 -6.45 -13.15
CA LEU A 99 -4.06 -5.02 -13.08
C LEU A 99 -2.61 -4.74 -12.66
N TRP A 100 -2.15 -5.40 -11.59
CA TRP A 100 -0.85 -5.12 -11.00
C TRP A 100 -0.38 -6.23 -10.04
N GLN A 101 0.94 -6.34 -9.82
CA GLN A 101 1.51 -7.11 -8.72
C GLN A 101 2.81 -6.51 -8.21
N ASN A 102 3.19 -6.91 -7.00
CA ASN A 102 4.54 -6.73 -6.50
C ASN A 102 5.59 -7.58 -7.20
N LYS A 103 6.85 -7.16 -7.10
CA LYS A 103 8.00 -7.86 -7.69
C LYS A 103 8.17 -9.26 -7.09
N SER A 104 8.04 -9.39 -5.77
CA SER A 104 8.13 -10.66 -5.05
C SER A 104 6.84 -10.95 -4.27
N LEU A 105 6.16 -12.04 -4.65
CA LEU A 105 4.99 -12.62 -3.97
C LEU A 105 5.34 -13.93 -3.25
N GLU A 106 6.61 -14.27 -3.18
CA GLU A 106 7.15 -15.43 -2.46
C GLU A 106 8.26 -14.96 -1.54
N GLU A 107 8.62 -15.77 -0.55
CA GLU A 107 9.71 -15.43 0.35
C GLU A 107 11.03 -15.26 -0.43
N PRO A 108 11.74 -14.13 -0.28
CA PRO A 108 11.42 -12.99 0.57
C PRO A 108 10.42 -12.02 -0.07
N LEU A 109 9.40 -11.62 0.68
CA LEU A 109 8.27 -10.85 0.17
C LEU A 109 8.62 -9.38 -0.05
N SER A 110 8.07 -8.76 -1.10
CA SER A 110 8.07 -7.30 -1.21
C SER A 110 7.31 -6.69 -0.01
N ARG A 111 7.65 -5.45 0.34
CA ARG A 111 7.12 -4.72 1.51
C ARG A 111 6.46 -3.43 1.06
N ASN A 112 5.12 -3.36 1.14
CA ASN A 112 4.35 -2.22 0.63
C ASN A 112 3.46 -1.55 1.67
N LEU A 113 3.78 -1.72 2.95
CA LEU A 113 3.05 -1.06 4.03
C LEU A 113 3.09 0.48 3.93
N ASN A 114 4.21 1.05 3.45
CA ASN A 114 4.40 2.51 3.35
C ASN A 114 4.39 3.00 1.90
N ILE A 115 3.68 2.30 1.01
CA ILE A 115 3.44 2.77 -0.37
C ILE A 115 1.94 2.71 -0.63
N PRO A 116 1.23 3.84 -0.54
CA PRO A 116 -0.10 3.97 -1.10
C PRO A 116 -0.08 3.64 -2.58
N ARG A 117 -1.03 2.82 -3.03
CA ARG A 117 -1.14 2.39 -4.42
C ARG A 117 -2.38 2.99 -5.04
N ARG A 118 -2.28 3.37 -6.31
CA ARG A 118 -3.39 3.82 -7.13
C ARG A 118 -3.31 3.22 -8.52
N TRP A 119 -4.46 2.97 -9.13
CA TRP A 119 -4.56 2.45 -10.48
C TRP A 119 -5.71 3.12 -11.21
N MET A 120 -5.46 3.53 -12.45
CA MET A 120 -6.52 3.91 -13.38
C MET A 120 -7.18 2.62 -13.88
N LEU A 121 -8.49 2.51 -13.72
CA LEU A 121 -9.27 1.38 -14.18
C LEU A 121 -9.65 1.60 -15.64
N PRO A 122 -9.20 0.75 -16.57
CA PRO A 122 -9.50 0.92 -17.98
C PRO A 122 -11.00 0.80 -18.24
N VAL A 123 -11.54 1.80 -18.91
CA VAL A 123 -12.96 1.94 -19.25
C VAL A 123 -13.49 0.68 -19.95
N GLY A 124 -12.72 0.08 -20.86
CA GLY A 124 -13.12 -1.14 -21.58
C GLY A 124 -13.23 -2.41 -20.74
N ILE A 125 -12.69 -2.43 -19.52
CA ILE A 125 -12.82 -3.58 -18.60
C ILE A 125 -14.00 -3.39 -17.63
N LEU A 126 -14.49 -2.14 -17.48
CA LEU A 126 -15.60 -1.82 -16.60
C LEU A 126 -16.93 -2.19 -17.23
N LYS A 127 -17.76 -2.90 -16.46
CA LYS A 127 -19.12 -3.28 -16.84
C LYS A 127 -20.10 -2.26 -16.27
N PRO A 128 -21.18 -1.88 -16.97
CA PRO A 128 -22.28 -1.17 -16.33
C PRO A 128 -22.85 -1.99 -15.17
N GLY A 129 -23.12 -1.36 -14.03
CA GLY A 129 -23.60 -2.03 -12.82
C GLY A 129 -22.46 -2.63 -11.99
N GLU A 130 -22.55 -3.92 -11.67
CA GLU A 130 -21.62 -4.54 -10.71
C GLU A 130 -20.24 -4.84 -11.32
N ASN A 131 -19.21 -4.40 -10.61
CA ASN A 131 -17.81 -4.71 -10.89
C ASN A 131 -17.15 -5.27 -9.64
N THR A 132 -16.09 -6.05 -9.84
CA THR A 132 -15.35 -6.67 -8.75
C THR A 132 -13.86 -6.41 -8.89
N VAL A 133 -13.25 -5.87 -7.83
CA VAL A 133 -11.79 -5.86 -7.65
C VAL A 133 -11.41 -7.00 -6.73
N TYR A 134 -10.41 -7.79 -7.15
CA TYR A 134 -9.78 -8.79 -6.28
C TYR A 134 -8.39 -8.33 -5.90
N ILE A 135 -8.06 -8.41 -4.63
CA ILE A 135 -6.71 -8.16 -4.11
C ILE A 135 -6.23 -9.42 -3.40
N ARG A 136 -5.22 -10.08 -3.96
CA ARG A 136 -4.50 -11.16 -3.27
C ARG A 136 -3.37 -10.56 -2.47
N VAL A 137 -3.26 -10.93 -1.20
CA VAL A 137 -2.22 -10.46 -0.29
C VAL A 137 -1.50 -11.66 0.30
N GLU A 138 -0.18 -11.65 0.21
CA GLU A 138 0.73 -12.63 0.81
C GLU A 138 1.32 -11.99 2.06
N GLY A 139 1.09 -12.61 3.22
CA GLY A 139 1.39 -12.00 4.51
C GLY A 139 1.94 -12.98 5.54
N VAL A 140 2.76 -12.48 6.46
CA VAL A 140 3.22 -13.17 7.66
C VAL A 140 2.61 -12.49 8.87
N SER A 141 1.96 -13.26 9.74
CA SER A 141 1.13 -12.76 10.84
C SER A 141 1.88 -11.78 11.75
N GLU A 142 3.18 -12.00 11.99
CA GLU A 142 4.01 -11.15 12.85
C GLU A 142 4.13 -9.71 12.35
N LEU A 143 3.82 -9.44 11.08
CA LEU A 143 3.88 -8.11 10.47
C LEU A 143 2.49 -7.48 10.25
N ASN A 144 1.44 -8.01 10.89
CA ASN A 144 0.05 -7.53 10.79
C ASN A 144 -0.44 -7.31 9.35
N PRO A 145 -0.41 -8.35 8.51
CA PRO A 145 -0.79 -8.27 7.10
C PRO A 145 -2.28 -7.93 6.91
N GLY A 146 -2.58 -7.36 5.74
CA GLY A 146 -3.92 -6.91 5.39
C GLY A 146 -3.92 -5.77 4.36
N ILE A 147 -5.02 -5.04 4.28
CA ILE A 147 -5.20 -3.92 3.34
C ILE A 147 -5.59 -2.64 4.07
N GLY A 148 -5.16 -1.51 3.51
CA GLY A 148 -5.48 -0.19 4.00
C GLY A 148 -6.87 0.29 3.58
N PHE A 149 -7.11 1.59 3.76
CA PHE A 149 -8.31 2.26 3.27
C PHE A 149 -8.43 2.12 1.76
N VAL A 150 -9.64 1.83 1.29
CA VAL A 150 -9.95 1.66 -0.13
C VAL A 150 -10.83 2.82 -0.58
N HIS A 151 -10.42 3.48 -1.66
CA HIS A 151 -11.18 4.54 -2.32
C HIS A 151 -11.38 4.19 -3.78
N LEU A 152 -12.59 4.37 -4.28
CA LEU A 152 -12.95 4.11 -5.66
C LEU A 152 -13.89 5.20 -6.13
N GLY A 153 -13.57 5.83 -7.26
CA GLY A 153 -14.28 7.03 -7.73
C GLY A 153 -13.63 7.62 -8.98
N ASP A 154 -13.98 8.86 -9.28
CA ASP A 154 -13.34 9.64 -10.32
C ASP A 154 -11.88 9.98 -9.95
N TYR A 155 -11.13 10.51 -10.92
CA TYR A 155 -9.74 10.86 -10.74
C TYR A 155 -9.53 11.87 -9.60
N GLU A 156 -10.26 12.99 -9.60
CA GLU A 156 -10.02 14.10 -8.68
C GLU A 156 -10.30 13.69 -7.22
N SER A 157 -11.44 13.03 -6.98
CA SER A 157 -11.83 12.64 -5.62
C SER A 157 -10.89 11.60 -5.00
N VAL A 158 -10.44 10.62 -5.79
CA VAL A 158 -9.57 9.54 -5.31
C VAL A 158 -8.11 10.00 -5.20
N MET A 159 -7.65 10.84 -6.13
CA MET A 159 -6.27 11.35 -6.12
C MET A 159 -6.01 12.22 -4.89
N ALA A 160 -6.95 13.09 -4.50
CA ALA A 160 -6.81 13.90 -3.28
C ALA A 160 -6.64 13.04 -2.01
N LYS A 161 -7.35 11.90 -1.91
CA LYS A 161 -7.16 10.93 -0.82
C LYS A 161 -5.81 10.24 -0.91
N HIS A 162 -5.39 9.87 -2.11
CA HIS A 162 -4.09 9.23 -2.34
C HIS A 162 -2.93 10.13 -1.92
N GLU A 163 -2.95 11.41 -2.31
CA GLU A 163 -1.92 12.39 -1.96
C GLU A 163 -1.82 12.59 -0.44
N HIS A 164 -2.95 12.62 0.25
CA HIS A 164 -2.97 12.66 1.71
C HIS A 164 -2.24 11.46 2.33
N TYR A 165 -2.55 10.23 1.88
CA TYR A 165 -1.84 9.05 2.38
C TYR A 165 -0.36 9.02 1.98
N TRP A 166 -0.03 9.55 0.80
CA TRP A 166 1.36 9.65 0.35
C TRP A 166 2.15 10.58 1.27
N LEU A 167 1.59 11.74 1.60
CA LEU A 167 2.17 12.68 2.54
C LEU A 167 2.39 12.02 3.91
N GLU A 168 1.37 11.38 4.47
CA GLU A 168 1.42 10.75 5.79
C GLU A 168 2.41 9.59 5.86
N MET A 169 2.39 8.69 4.88
CA MET A 169 3.14 7.43 4.93
C MET A 169 4.55 7.55 4.34
N ARG A 170 4.81 8.54 3.48
CA ARG A 170 6.07 8.67 2.73
C ARG A 170 6.77 9.98 3.00
N ASP A 171 6.13 11.12 2.72
CA ASP A 171 6.82 12.40 2.71
C ASP A 171 7.17 12.87 4.11
N LEU A 172 6.24 12.80 5.07
CA LEU A 172 6.51 13.15 6.47
C LEU A 172 7.64 12.31 7.06
N LEU A 173 7.65 11.00 6.76
CA LEU A 173 8.70 10.09 7.21
C LEU A 173 10.05 10.46 6.61
N THR A 174 10.07 10.81 5.32
CA THR A 174 11.28 11.21 4.60
C THR A 174 11.81 12.56 5.10
N TYR A 175 10.95 13.55 5.32
CA TYR A 175 11.36 14.86 5.84
C TYR A 175 11.92 14.76 7.26
N THR A 176 11.26 13.98 8.12
CA THR A 176 11.77 13.70 9.47
C THR A 176 13.13 13.03 9.40
N LEU A 177 13.31 12.07 8.49
CA LEU A 177 14.59 11.40 8.28
C LEU A 177 15.70 12.38 7.85
N CYS A 178 15.41 13.27 6.90
CA CYS A 178 16.36 14.29 6.45
C CYS A 178 16.78 15.24 7.58
N LEU A 179 15.82 15.66 8.42
CA LEU A 179 16.10 16.51 9.57
C LEU A 179 17.00 15.80 10.60
N GLU A 180 16.70 14.54 10.93
CA GLU A 180 17.50 13.74 11.86
C GLU A 180 18.92 13.50 11.34
N VAL A 181 19.09 13.27 10.04
CA VAL A 181 20.42 13.18 9.41
C VAL A 181 21.19 14.49 9.58
N ALA A 182 20.56 15.63 9.31
CA ALA A 182 21.21 16.93 9.43
C ALA A 182 21.64 17.22 10.88
N LEU A 183 20.75 17.00 11.85
CA LEU A 183 21.04 17.20 13.27
C LEU A 183 22.11 16.22 13.78
N GLY A 184 22.05 14.96 13.38
CA GLY A 184 23.05 13.93 13.71
C GLY A 184 24.43 14.29 13.16
N LEU A 185 24.52 14.80 11.93
CA LEU A 185 25.77 15.28 11.35
C LEU A 185 26.35 16.48 12.10
N ILE A 186 25.52 17.47 12.45
CA ILE A 186 25.96 18.63 13.25
C ILE A 186 26.53 18.17 14.59
N ALA A 187 25.82 17.29 15.31
CA ALA A 187 26.28 16.77 16.58
C ALA A 187 27.57 15.93 16.44
N ALA A 188 27.67 15.12 15.38
CA ALA A 188 28.88 14.39 15.06
C ALA A 188 30.07 15.35 14.86
N PHE A 189 29.90 16.42 14.08
CA PHE A 189 30.94 17.44 13.88
C PHE A 189 31.32 18.10 15.21
N VAL A 190 30.36 18.54 16.02
CA VAL A 190 30.63 19.14 17.33
C VAL A 190 31.43 18.18 18.21
N TRP A 191 31.05 16.91 18.27
CA TRP A 191 31.78 15.91 19.03
C TRP A 191 33.20 15.65 18.49
N LEU A 192 33.39 15.60 17.17
CA LEU A 192 34.70 15.43 16.54
C LEU A 192 35.68 16.55 16.94
N PHE A 193 35.22 17.80 17.01
CA PHE A 193 36.03 18.95 17.41
C PHE A 193 36.10 19.16 18.94
N ARG A 194 35.08 18.72 19.69
CA ARG A 194 34.98 18.86 21.15
C ARG A 194 34.72 17.50 21.80
N ARG A 195 35.69 16.59 21.71
CA ARG A 195 35.58 15.21 22.23
C ARG A 195 35.23 15.09 23.72
N LYS A 196 35.48 16.15 24.51
CA LYS A 196 35.10 16.21 25.94
C LYS A 196 33.58 16.29 26.15
N GLU A 197 32.84 16.79 25.18
CA GLU A 197 31.37 16.90 25.22
C GLU A 197 30.74 15.59 24.72
N SER A 198 30.83 14.53 25.53
CA SER A 198 30.39 13.17 25.14
C SER A 198 28.90 13.09 24.78
N ALA A 199 28.07 13.99 25.31
CA ALA A 199 26.64 14.08 25.00
C ALA A 199 26.36 14.18 23.49
N PHE A 200 27.14 14.98 22.75
CA PHE A 200 26.96 15.10 21.30
C PHE A 200 27.34 13.82 20.55
N GLY A 201 28.33 13.07 21.06
CA GLY A 201 28.71 11.77 20.48
C GLY A 201 27.62 10.72 20.65
N TYR A 202 27.02 10.63 21.84
CA TYR A 202 25.88 9.73 22.09
C TYR A 202 24.66 10.12 21.26
N TYR A 203 24.36 11.42 21.13
CA TYR A 203 23.26 11.89 20.29
C TYR A 203 23.49 11.56 18.81
N ALA A 204 24.71 11.77 18.28
CA ALA A 204 25.06 11.40 16.91
C ALA A 204 24.93 9.89 16.67
N LEU A 205 25.30 9.04 17.64
CA LEU A 205 25.14 7.60 17.53
C LEU A 205 23.65 7.19 17.56
N ALA A 206 22.88 7.75 18.49
CA ALA A 206 21.45 7.46 18.62
C ALA A 206 20.68 7.86 17.35
N THR A 207 20.95 9.05 16.82
CA THR A 207 20.36 9.52 15.55
C THR A 207 20.78 8.67 14.37
N LEU A 208 22.03 8.20 14.29
CA LEU A 208 22.46 7.27 13.26
C LEU A 208 21.68 5.95 13.29
N LEU A 209 21.49 5.36 14.48
CA LEU A 209 20.71 4.13 14.64
C LEU A 209 19.24 4.35 14.27
N TRP A 210 18.65 5.47 14.69
CA TRP A 210 17.29 5.85 14.29
C TRP A 210 17.13 6.02 12.78
N VAL A 211 18.07 6.72 12.13
CA VAL A 211 18.07 6.91 10.67
C VAL A 211 18.17 5.56 9.96
N LEU A 212 19.00 4.65 10.44
CA LEU A 212 19.13 3.31 9.86
C LEU A 212 17.83 2.50 10.04
N TYR A 213 17.22 2.55 11.23
CA TYR A 213 15.94 1.90 11.51
C TYR A 213 14.82 2.37 10.57
N ILE A 214 14.65 3.69 10.43
CA ILE A 214 13.63 4.29 9.55
C ILE A 214 13.98 4.05 8.08
N GLY A 215 15.25 4.16 7.69
CA GLY A 215 15.73 3.87 6.35
C GLY A 215 15.37 2.44 5.91
N MET A 216 15.56 1.46 6.79
CA MET A 216 15.12 0.07 6.56
C MET A 216 13.60 -0.06 6.41
N LYS A 217 12.81 0.77 7.09
CA LYS A 217 11.34 0.80 6.94
C LYS A 217 10.89 1.32 5.56
N LEU A 218 11.68 2.19 4.92
CA LEU A 218 11.40 2.76 3.60
C LEU A 218 11.75 1.82 2.44
N ILE A 219 12.58 0.79 2.70
CA ILE A 219 12.98 -0.22 1.73
C ILE A 219 11.82 -1.18 1.47
N THR A 220 11.42 -1.28 0.20
CA THR A 220 10.20 -1.96 -0.23
C THR A 220 10.45 -3.26 -0.97
N GLU A 221 11.69 -3.49 -1.41
CA GLU A 221 12.08 -4.72 -2.06
C GLU A 221 13.05 -5.49 -1.16
N PRO A 222 13.03 -6.84 -1.21
CA PRO A 222 13.90 -7.65 -0.36
C PRO A 222 15.36 -7.38 -0.68
N LEU A 223 16.13 -6.99 0.33
CA LEU A 223 17.58 -6.81 0.23
C LEU A 223 18.29 -8.11 0.55
N PHE A 224 19.32 -8.43 -0.24
CA PHE A 224 20.25 -9.54 0.01
C PHE A 224 19.57 -10.91 0.21
N ALA A 225 18.37 -11.11 -0.36
CA ALA A 225 17.56 -12.31 -0.20
C ALA A 225 17.26 -12.71 1.27
N LEU A 226 17.31 -11.76 2.21
CA LEU A 226 16.92 -12.00 3.61
C LEU A 226 15.44 -12.35 3.69
N LYS A 227 15.10 -13.41 4.43
CA LYS A 227 13.70 -13.78 4.71
C LYS A 227 12.96 -12.60 5.33
N THR A 228 11.67 -12.51 5.06
CA THR A 228 10.83 -11.36 5.48
C THR A 228 10.90 -11.10 6.99
N LEU A 229 10.82 -12.17 7.79
CA LEU A 229 10.89 -12.07 9.26
C LEU A 229 12.29 -11.73 9.77
N ASP A 230 13.34 -12.25 9.14
CA ASP A 230 14.71 -11.98 9.57
C ASP A 230 15.07 -10.53 9.30
N PHE A 231 14.64 -9.97 8.16
CA PHE A 231 14.76 -8.55 7.88
C PHE A 231 14.06 -7.69 8.95
N ALA A 232 12.82 -8.05 9.31
CA ALA A 232 12.07 -7.32 10.33
C ALA A 232 12.71 -7.39 11.72
N ARG A 233 13.28 -8.55 12.10
CA ARG A 233 14.02 -8.72 13.35
C ARG A 233 15.28 -7.86 13.37
N ILE A 234 16.07 -7.84 12.28
CA ILE A 234 17.25 -6.99 12.17
C ILE A 234 16.85 -5.52 12.31
N GLN A 235 15.78 -5.10 11.64
CA GLN A 235 15.26 -3.74 11.77
C GLN A 235 14.97 -3.42 13.25
N SER A 236 14.18 -4.25 13.95
CA SER A 236 13.85 -4.01 15.37
C SER A 236 15.01 -4.14 16.35
N LEU A 237 16.17 -4.68 15.93
CA LEU A 237 17.37 -4.74 16.76
C LEU A 237 18.25 -3.49 16.63
N ILE A 238 18.09 -2.71 15.56
CA ILE A 238 18.91 -1.53 15.30
C ILE A 238 18.55 -0.38 16.25
N PHE A 239 17.28 -0.24 16.60
CA PHE A 239 16.76 0.79 17.48
C PHE A 239 15.49 0.28 18.17
#